data_AF-A0A3D5GF49-F1
#
_entry.id   AF-A0A3D5GF49-F1
#
_cell.length_a   1.000
_cell.length_b   1.000
_cell.length_c   1.000
_cell.angle_alpha   90.00
_cell.angle_beta   90.00
_cell.angle_gamma   90.00
#
_symmetry.space_group_name_H-M   'P 1'
#
loop_
_entity.id
_entity.type
_entity.pdbx_description
1 polymer ?
#
loop_
_entity_poly.entity_id
_entity_poly.type
_entity_poly.pdbx_seq_one_letter_code
_entity_poly.pdbx_strand_id
1 'polypeptide(L)'
;MSVLPYVAIHSVVLLSIVFGGSGLEADGVKLALAAFAVLGSIWLTMGVDGAIADIGAAAKDMDEEMAASSVGQNWSKAPFGIFRVMTGLFTALILIAELMALYA
;
A
#
# COMPACT_ATOMS: atom_id res chain seq x y z
N MET A 1 3.31 9.93 -3.31
CA MET A 1 3.59 8.74 -2.47
C MET A 1 4.20 7.68 -3.38
N SER A 2 5.40 7.16 -3.11
CA SER A 2 6.03 6.15 -3.97
C SER A 2 5.68 4.72 -3.51
N VAL A 3 5.69 3.75 -4.43
CA VAL A 3 5.55 2.31 -4.14
C VAL A 3 6.74 1.76 -3.33
N LEU A 4 7.86 2.48 -3.35
CA LEU A 4 9.13 2.06 -2.76
C LEU A 4 9.06 1.84 -1.23
N PRO A 5 8.54 2.78 -0.41
CA PRO A 5 8.31 2.55 1.01
C PRO A 5 7.43 1.33 1.33
N TYR A 6 6.42 1.05 0.51
CA TYR A 6 5.57 -0.12 0.67
C TYR A 6 6.34 -1.42 0.48
N VAL A 7 7.06 -1.53 -0.64
CA VAL A 7 7.91 -2.69 -0.91
C VAL A 7 8.98 -2.83 0.17
N ALA A 8 9.59 -1.74 0.63
CA ALA A 8 10.62 -1.77 1.66
C ALA A 8 10.09 -2.28 3.00
N ILE A 9 8.96 -1.77 3.49
CA ILE A 9 8.37 -2.18 4.78
C ILE A 9 8.04 -3.67 4.75
N HIS A 10 7.30 -4.13 3.75
CA HIS A 10 6.90 -5.54 3.66
C HIS A 10 8.09 -6.48 3.39
N SER A 11 9.10 -6.02 2.63
CA SER A 11 10.33 -6.80 2.46
C SER A 11 11.10 -6.93 3.78
N VAL A 12 11.20 -5.87 4.58
CA VAL A 12 11.86 -5.93 5.89
C VAL A 12 11.12 -6.90 6.81
N VAL A 13 9.78 -6.82 6.87
CA VAL A 13 8.97 -7.73 7.69
C VAL A 13 9.17 -9.19 7.26
N LEU A 14 9.07 -9.48 5.96
CA LEU A 14 9.30 -10.82 5.43
C LEU A 14 10.72 -11.33 5.71
N LEU A 15 11.74 -10.52 5.50
CA LEU A 15 13.12 -10.90 5.80
C LEU A 15 13.33 -11.15 7.29
N SER A 16 12.72 -10.34 8.17
CA SER A 16 12.76 -10.56 9.60
C SER A 16 12.06 -11.86 10.01
N ILE A 17 10.94 -12.22 9.38
CA ILE A 17 10.26 -13.51 9.62
C ILE A 17 11.14 -14.68 9.17
N VAL A 18 11.71 -14.61 7.96
CA VAL A 18 12.49 -15.71 7.37
C VAL A 18 13.82 -15.92 8.08
N PHE A 19 14.50 -14.84 8.47
CA PHE A 19 15.87 -14.88 8.98
C PHE A 19 16.02 -14.52 10.45
N GLY A 20 14.95 -14.13 11.14
CA GLY A 20 15.02 -13.63 12.52
C GLY A 20 15.38 -14.68 13.57
N GLY A 21 15.08 -15.95 13.32
CA GLY A 21 15.48 -17.08 14.17
C GLY A 21 15.16 -16.86 15.66
N SER A 22 16.11 -17.19 16.54
CA SER A 22 15.98 -16.98 17.99
C SER A 22 15.84 -15.51 18.39
N GLY A 23 16.21 -14.57 17.53
CA GLY A 23 16.02 -13.14 17.77
C GLY A 23 14.55 -12.73 17.82
N LEU A 24 13.66 -13.46 17.14
CA LEU A 24 12.21 -13.24 17.23
C LEU A 24 11.63 -13.66 18.58
N GLU A 25 12.28 -14.55 19.32
CA GLU A 25 11.84 -15.00 20.64
C GLU A 25 12.29 -14.06 21.77
N ALA A 26 13.11 -13.06 21.45
CA ALA A 26 13.45 -12.01 22.41
C ALA A 26 12.19 -11.21 22.77
N ASP A 27 12.06 -10.88 24.06
CA ASP A 27 10.86 -10.25 24.59
C ASP A 27 10.53 -8.95 23.85
N GLY A 28 9.27 -8.81 23.46
CA GLY A 28 8.75 -7.66 22.72
C GLY A 28 9.10 -7.56 21.23
N VAL A 29 10.01 -8.37 20.67
CA VAL A 29 10.45 -8.24 19.26
C VAL A 29 9.31 -8.53 18.28
N LYS A 30 8.55 -9.61 18.47
CA LYS A 30 7.36 -9.91 17.63
C LYS A 30 6.33 -8.79 17.68
N LEU A 31 6.09 -8.22 18.86
CA LEU A 31 5.15 -7.10 19.02
C LEU A 31 5.65 -5.84 18.30
N ALA A 32 6.94 -5.51 18.43
CA ALA A 32 7.53 -4.36 17.75
C ALA A 32 7.45 -4.51 16.22
N LEU A 33 7.75 -5.71 15.70
CA LEU A 33 7.68 -6.00 14.27
C LEU A 33 6.23 -5.96 13.75
N ALA A 34 5.27 -6.51 14.50
CA ALA A 34 3.86 -6.42 14.18
C ALA A 34 3.35 -4.97 14.16
N ALA A 35 3.73 -4.17 15.17
CA ALA A 35 3.37 -2.75 15.23
C ALA A 35 3.95 -1.97 14.04
N PHE A 36 5.21 -2.23 13.66
CA PHE A 36 5.83 -1.65 12.48
C PHE A 36 5.08 -2.01 11.20
N ALA A 37 4.75 -3.29 11.01
CA ALA A 37 4.00 -3.75 9.85
C ALA A 37 2.61 -3.10 9.76
N VAL A 38 1.86 -3.06 10.86
CA VAL A 38 0.51 -2.48 10.92
C VAL A 38 0.53 -0.97 10.68
N LEU A 39 1.33 -0.22 11.44
CA LEU A 39 1.36 1.24 11.34
C LEU A 39 1.92 1.70 9.99
N GLY A 40 2.96 1.00 9.50
CA GLY A 40 3.51 1.23 8.16
C GLY A 40 2.45 1.00 7.07
N SER A 41 1.72 -0.10 7.14
CA SER A 41 0.65 -0.44 6.19
C SER A 41 -0.46 0.62 6.16
N ILE A 42 -0.90 1.10 7.33
CA ILE A 42 -1.92 2.15 7.44
C ILE A 42 -1.42 3.44 6.77
N TRP A 43 -0.23 3.92 7.16
CA TRP A 43 0.31 5.17 6.64
C TRP A 43 0.46 5.13 5.11
N LEU A 44 0.98 4.02 4.58
CA LEU A 44 1.18 3.86 3.14
C LEU A 44 -0.14 3.79 2.38
N THR A 45 -1.11 3.03 2.88
CA THR A 45 -2.43 2.92 2.27
C THR A 45 -3.10 4.28 2.19
N MET A 46 -3.05 5.08 3.27
CA MET A 46 -3.60 6.44 3.28
C MET A 46 -2.96 7.34 2.23
N GLY A 47 -1.64 7.35 2.11
CA GLY A 47 -0.98 8.24 1.16
C GLY A 47 -1.10 7.80 -0.30
N VAL A 48 -1.24 6.50 -0.59
CA VAL A 48 -1.54 6.02 -1.95
C VAL A 48 -2.99 6.30 -2.30
N ASP A 49 -3.93 6.04 -1.38
CA ASP A 49 -5.36 6.35 -1.57
C ASP A 49 -5.58 7.84 -1.86
N GLY A 50 -4.95 8.71 -1.08
CA GLY A 50 -4.98 10.16 -1.31
C GLY A 50 -4.43 10.55 -2.68
N ALA A 51 -3.27 9.99 -3.09
CA ALA A 51 -2.70 10.27 -4.40
C ALA A 51 -3.62 9.82 -5.56
N ILE A 52 -4.29 8.67 -5.42
CA ILE A 52 -5.25 8.21 -6.44
C ILE A 52 -6.48 9.12 -6.46
N ALA A 53 -6.94 9.60 -5.30
CA ALA A 53 -8.05 10.54 -5.21
C ALA A 53 -7.72 11.87 -5.93
N ASP A 54 -6.53 12.41 -5.71
CA ASP A 54 -6.06 13.64 -6.36
C ASP A 54 -5.96 13.47 -7.88
N ILE A 55 -5.43 12.34 -8.35
CA ILE A 55 -5.38 12.03 -9.78
C ILE A 55 -6.80 11.93 -10.36
N GLY A 56 -7.73 11.29 -9.64
CA GLY A 56 -9.12 11.19 -10.06
C GLY A 56 -9.84 12.53 -10.09
N ALA A 57 -9.47 13.48 -9.24
CA ALA A 57 -9.95 14.86 -9.28
C ALA A 57 -9.36 15.62 -10.47
N ALA A 58 -8.05 15.53 -10.68
CA ALA A 58 -7.37 16.15 -11.83
C ALA A 58 -7.94 15.68 -13.18
N ALA A 59 -8.38 14.42 -13.28
CA ALA A 59 -9.05 13.91 -14.47
C ALA A 59 -10.41 14.57 -14.75
N LYS A 60 -11.11 15.05 -13.72
CA LYS A 60 -12.39 15.76 -13.85
C LYS A 60 -12.19 17.24 -14.21
N ASP A 61 -11.04 17.79 -13.83
CA ASP A 61 -10.69 19.20 -14.03
C ASP A 61 -9.92 19.43 -15.34
N MET A 62 -9.88 18.44 -16.25
CA MET A 62 -9.27 18.59 -17.57
C MET A 62 -10.04 19.60 -18.41
N ASP A 63 -9.31 20.47 -19.14
CA ASP A 63 -9.89 21.32 -20.16
C ASP A 63 -10.35 20.54 -21.39
N GLU A 64 -11.09 21.19 -22.29
CA GLU A 64 -11.68 20.55 -23.46
C GLU A 64 -10.63 19.95 -24.42
N GLU A 65 -9.49 20.63 -24.59
CA GLU A 65 -8.41 20.16 -25.46
C GLU A 65 -7.78 18.87 -24.91
N MET A 66 -7.43 18.86 -23.63
CA MET A 66 -6.85 17.69 -22.97
C MET A 66 -7.85 16.54 -22.90
N ALA A 67 -9.11 16.81 -22.59
CA ALA A 67 -10.18 15.82 -22.54
C ALA A 67 -10.43 15.16 -23.92
N ALA A 68 -10.28 15.91 -25.01
CA ALA A 68 -10.44 15.40 -26.38
C ALA A 68 -9.26 14.52 -26.84
N SER A 69 -8.08 14.67 -26.23
CA SER A 69 -6.90 13.87 -26.57
C SER A 69 -7.09 12.37 -26.24
N SER A 70 -6.32 11.51 -26.90
CA SER A 70 -6.33 10.06 -26.62
C SER A 70 -5.98 9.74 -25.15
N VAL A 71 -5.13 10.56 -24.53
CA VAL A 71 -4.77 10.40 -23.11
C VAL A 71 -5.97 10.74 -22.23
N GLY A 72 -6.61 11.89 -22.43
CA GLY A 72 -7.80 12.31 -21.66
C GLY A 72 -8.96 11.32 -21.79
N GLN A 73 -9.22 10.81 -23.00
CA GLN A 73 -10.26 9.79 -23.23
C GLN A 73 -9.97 8.44 -22.56
N ASN A 74 -8.71 8.07 -22.39
CA ASN A 74 -8.35 6.88 -21.61
C ASN A 74 -8.47 7.17 -20.11
N TRP A 75 -8.08 8.37 -19.68
CA TRP A 75 -8.08 8.75 -18.28
C TRP A 75 -9.51 8.87 -17.72
N SER A 76 -10.47 9.36 -18.51
CA SER A 76 -11.88 9.43 -18.13
C SER A 76 -12.54 8.07 -17.89
N LYS A 77 -11.99 7.00 -18.48
CA LYS A 77 -12.43 5.61 -18.29
C LYS A 77 -11.74 4.92 -17.11
N ALA A 78 -10.73 5.54 -16.52
CA ALA A 78 -9.94 4.91 -15.48
C ALA A 78 -10.79 4.66 -14.22
N PRO A 79 -10.85 3.42 -13.71
CA PRO A 79 -11.69 3.08 -12.56
C PRO A 79 -10.97 3.42 -11.25
N PHE A 80 -10.72 4.70 -10.99
CA PHE A 80 -9.97 5.15 -9.81
C PHE A 80 -10.55 4.66 -8.48
N GLY A 81 -11.87 4.59 -8.37
CA GLY A 81 -12.53 4.04 -7.19
C GLY A 81 -12.15 2.58 -6.95
N ILE A 82 -12.02 1.77 -8.01
CA ILE A 82 -11.57 0.38 -7.90
C ILE A 82 -10.10 0.35 -7.49
N PHE A 83 -9.24 1.19 -8.07
CA PHE A 83 -7.82 1.23 -7.69
C PHE A 83 -7.64 1.51 -6.19
N ARG A 84 -8.40 2.45 -5.64
CA ARG A 84 -8.41 2.77 -4.20
C ARG A 84 -8.78 1.56 -3.34
N VAL A 85 -9.86 0.86 -3.70
CA VAL A 85 -10.29 -0.35 -2.98
C VAL A 85 -9.24 -1.46 -3.07
N MET A 86 -8.68 -1.68 -4.27
CA MET A 86 -7.67 -2.71 -4.49
C MET A 86 -6.39 -2.43 -3.69
N THR A 87 -5.97 -1.17 -3.57
CA THR A 87 -4.83 -0.79 -2.71
C THR A 87 -5.07 -1.20 -1.27
N GLY A 88 -6.23 -0.87 -0.69
CA GLY A 88 -6.56 -1.28 0.67
C GLY A 88 -6.62 -2.80 0.83
N LEU A 89 -7.23 -3.50 -0.14
CA LEU A 89 -7.37 -4.95 -0.12
C LEU A 89 -6.01 -5.66 -0.16
N PHE A 90 -5.14 -5.31 -1.11
CA PHE A 90 -3.82 -5.94 -1.22
C PHE A 90 -2.97 -5.71 0.03
N THR A 91 -2.96 -4.49 0.55
CA THR A 91 -2.24 -4.19 1.80
C THR A 91 -2.78 -5.02 2.95
N ALA A 92 -4.10 -5.12 3.11
CA ALA A 92 -4.70 -5.90 4.19
C ALA A 92 -4.36 -7.40 4.08
N LEU A 93 -4.44 -7.98 2.87
CA LEU A 93 -4.14 -9.39 2.65
C LEU A 93 -2.67 -9.72 2.97
N ILE A 94 -1.73 -8.87 2.55
CA ILE A 94 -0.30 -9.05 2.83
C ILE A 94 -0.03 -8.89 4.32
N LEU A 95 -0.55 -7.84 4.95
CA LEU A 95 -0.38 -7.62 6.38
C LEU A 95 -0.92 -8.80 7.21
N ILE A 96 -2.10 -9.32 6.86
CA ILE A 96 -2.67 -10.49 7.55
C ILE A 96 -1.75 -11.71 7.38
N ALA A 97 -1.26 -11.98 6.17
CA ALA A 97 -0.35 -13.09 5.92
C ALA A 97 0.97 -12.96 6.71
N GLU A 98 1.55 -11.76 6.77
CA GLU A 98 2.76 -11.47 7.53
C GLU A 98 2.55 -11.65 9.04
N LEU A 99 1.43 -11.15 9.58
CA LEU A 99 1.10 -11.31 10.99
C LEU A 99 0.85 -12.79 11.32
N MET A 100 0.14 -13.53 10.47
CA MET A 100 -0.04 -14.97 10.65
C MET A 100 1.29 -15.70 10.65
N ALA A 101 2.21 -15.37 9.74
CA ALA A 101 3.53 -15.99 9.67
C ALA A 101 4.42 -15.62 10.88
N LEU A 102 4.29 -14.40 11.41
CA LEU A 102 5.08 -13.92 12.55
C LEU A 102 4.71 -14.61 13.87
N TYR A 103 3.45 -15.04 14.01
CA TYR A 103 2.91 -15.68 15.22
C TYR A 103 2.64 -17.19 15.08
N ALA A 104 2.97 -17.78 13.93
CA ALA A 104 2.94 -19.23 13.72
C ALA A 104 4.12 -19.91 14.46
#